data_AF-A0A1B3SLZ6-F1
#
_entry.id   AF-A0A1B3SLZ6-F1
#
_cell.length_a   1.000
_cell.length_b   1.000
_cell.length_c   1.000
_cell.angle_alpha   90.00
_cell.angle_beta   90.00
_cell.angle_gamma   90.00
#
_symmetry.space_group_name_H-M   'P 1'
#
loop_
_entity.id
_entity.type
_entity.pdbx_description
1 polymer ?
#
loop_
_entity_poly.entity_id
_entity_poly.type
_entity_poly.pdbx_seq_one_letter_code
_entity_poly.pdbx_strand_id
1 'polypeptide(L)'
;MSYIKTWDKIRKSKEFITEKLYEATLNNNRIYKINSEEERFFVKTWEVLLIDIDKKVLNNIINNTEDLIEYFMNFCKYLYANYKNEQNDKTKILKEHIFYVIEWLQTNF
;
A
#
# COMPACT_ATOMS: atom_id res chain seq x y z
N MET A 1 21.83 10.10 -5.68
CA MET A 1 20.57 10.63 -5.13
C MET A 1 20.09 9.61 -4.10
N SER A 2 19.77 9.97 -2.85
CA SER A 2 19.27 8.97 -1.88
C SER A 2 17.86 8.55 -2.26
N TYR A 3 17.54 7.26 -2.07
CA TYR A 3 16.20 6.75 -2.35
C TYR A 3 15.11 7.44 -1.54
N ILE A 4 15.45 8.03 -0.39
CA ILE A 4 14.56 8.88 0.43
C ILE A 4 13.88 9.97 -0.42
N LYS A 5 14.57 10.62 -1.36
CA LYS A 5 13.97 11.64 -2.22
C LYS A 5 13.00 11.04 -3.25
N THR A 6 13.33 9.86 -3.78
CA THR A 6 12.46 9.11 -4.69
C THR A 6 11.22 8.63 -3.95
N TRP A 7 11.41 8.09 -2.74
CA TRP A 7 10.34 7.67 -1.85
C TRP A 7 9.39 8.83 -1.48
N ASP A 8 9.90 10.02 -1.17
CA ASP A 8 9.03 11.18 -0.89
C ASP A 8 8.15 11.56 -2.10
N LYS A 9 8.63 11.32 -3.33
CA LYS A 9 7.82 11.48 -4.55
C LYS A 9 6.79 10.37 -4.69
N ILE A 10 7.20 9.10 -4.51
CA ILE A 10 6.32 7.92 -4.60
C ILE A 10 5.18 8.04 -3.59
N ARG A 11 5.49 8.26 -2.31
CA ARG A 11 4.49 8.27 -1.22
C ARG A 11 3.45 9.38 -1.34
N LYS A 12 3.71 10.40 -2.15
CA LYS A 12 2.79 11.52 -2.40
C LYS A 12 2.08 11.41 -3.75
N SER A 13 2.37 10.40 -4.56
CA SER A 13 1.73 10.23 -5.86
C SER A 13 0.29 9.77 -5.70
N LYS A 14 -0.56 10.21 -6.64
CA LYS A 14 -1.97 9.83 -6.65
C LYS A 14 -2.15 8.35 -7.00
N GLU A 15 -1.20 7.77 -7.71
CA GLU A 15 -1.18 6.36 -8.09
C GLU A 15 -0.86 5.48 -6.88
N PHE A 16 0.04 5.95 -6.00
CA PHE A 16 0.41 5.21 -4.80
C PHE A 16 -0.69 5.18 -3.75
N ILE A 17 -1.40 6.30 -3.56
CA ILE A 17 -2.43 6.40 -2.53
C ILE A 17 -3.85 6.21 -3.12
N THR A 18 -4.13 6.41 -4.41
CA THR A 18 -5.48 6.61 -4.99
C THR A 18 -6.32 7.69 -4.31
N GLU A 19 -7.22 8.33 -5.05
CA GLU A 19 -8.10 9.39 -4.52
C GLU A 19 -9.02 8.88 -3.41
N LYS A 20 -9.61 7.68 -3.58
CA LYS A 20 -10.50 7.07 -2.58
C LYS A 20 -9.79 6.67 -1.29
N LEU A 21 -8.58 6.14 -1.38
CA LEU A 21 -7.78 5.79 -0.19
C LEU A 21 -7.23 7.05 0.48
N TYR A 22 -6.84 8.08 -0.28
CA TYR A 22 -6.42 9.36 0.31
C TYR A 22 -7.55 9.96 1.14
N GLU A 23 -8.76 10.00 0.58
CA GLU A 23 -9.95 10.45 1.31
C GLU A 23 -10.26 9.58 2.53
N ALA A 24 -10.15 8.25 2.42
CA ALA A 24 -10.43 7.34 3.54
C ALA A 24 -9.34 7.35 4.64
N THR A 25 -8.07 7.52 4.26
CA THR A 25 -6.90 7.59 5.16
C THR A 25 -6.84 8.92 5.90
N LEU A 26 -7.16 10.03 5.23
CA LEU A 26 -7.25 11.35 5.87
C LEU A 26 -8.42 11.47 6.85
N ASN A 27 -9.54 10.83 6.55
CA ASN A 27 -10.78 10.95 7.32
C ASN A 27 -10.88 9.95 8.47
N ASN A 28 -9.78 9.66 9.18
CA ASN A 28 -9.74 8.82 10.40
C ASN A 28 -10.59 9.40 11.58
N ASN A 29 -11.58 10.26 11.29
CA ASN A 29 -12.60 10.82 12.16
C ASN A 29 -14.01 10.83 11.50
N ARG A 30 -14.84 9.85 11.92
CA ARG A 30 -16.30 9.80 12.18
C ARG A 30 -17.38 10.39 11.24
N ILE A 31 -17.10 11.17 10.18
CA ILE A 31 -18.18 11.81 9.39
C ILE A 31 -18.40 11.18 7.99
N TYR A 32 -17.45 10.40 7.48
CA TYR A 32 -17.67 9.53 6.32
C TYR A 32 -17.95 8.10 6.75
N LYS A 33 -19.04 7.54 6.23
CA LYS A 33 -19.50 6.19 6.53
C LYS A 33 -18.76 5.23 5.62
N ILE A 34 -17.63 4.68 6.08
CA ILE A 34 -17.07 3.46 5.46
C ILE A 34 -18.11 2.37 5.66
N ASN A 35 -18.87 2.10 4.61
CA ASN A 35 -20.07 1.26 4.67
C ASN A 35 -19.76 -0.22 4.44
N SER A 36 -18.59 -0.57 3.90
CA SER A 36 -18.17 -1.96 3.73
C SER A 36 -17.02 -2.34 4.66
N GLU A 37 -17.05 -3.58 5.16
CA GLU A 37 -15.94 -4.12 5.95
C GLU A 37 -14.65 -4.27 5.13
N GLU A 38 -14.77 -4.40 3.80
CA GLU A 38 -13.66 -4.54 2.86
C GLU A 38 -12.87 -3.25 2.75
N GLU A 39 -13.54 -2.11 2.55
CA GLU A 39 -12.88 -0.79 2.50
C GLU A 39 -12.20 -0.49 3.84
N ARG A 40 -12.83 -0.85 4.96
CA ARG A 40 -12.23 -0.69 6.29
C ARG A 40 -10.99 -1.54 6.47
N PHE A 41 -11.04 -2.80 6.04
CA PHE A 41 -9.90 -3.71 6.09
C PHE A 41 -8.75 -3.17 5.23
N PHE A 42 -9.07 -2.74 4.01
CA PHE A 42 -8.13 -2.18 3.06
C PHE A 42 -7.40 -0.94 3.63
N VAL A 43 -8.15 0.07 4.09
CA VAL A 43 -7.57 1.31 4.63
C VAL A 43 -6.64 1.03 5.80
N LYS A 44 -7.09 0.27 6.79
CA LYS A 44 -6.27 -0.06 7.97
C LYS A 44 -5.01 -0.83 7.60
N THR A 45 -5.13 -1.78 6.66
CA THR A 45 -3.99 -2.59 6.24
C THR A 45 -2.99 -1.76 5.44
N TRP A 46 -3.48 -0.87 4.57
CA TRP A 46 -2.64 0.03 3.79
C TRP A 46 -1.90 1.04 4.68
N GLU A 47 -2.57 1.68 5.64
CA GLU A 47 -1.93 2.58 6.61
C GLU A 47 -0.77 1.91 7.35
N VAL A 48 -0.99 0.69 7.85
CA VAL A 48 0.05 -0.09 8.53
C VAL A 48 1.22 -0.40 7.58
N LEU A 49 0.92 -0.76 6.33
CA LEU A 49 1.92 -1.03 5.31
C LEU A 49 2.78 0.21 5.01
N LEU A 50 2.17 1.39 4.88
CA LEU A 50 2.86 2.66 4.64
C LEU A 50 3.82 3.01 5.76
N ILE A 51 3.39 2.90 7.02
CA ILE A 51 4.23 3.16 8.20
C ILE A 51 5.44 2.22 8.21
N ASP A 52 5.25 0.96 7.82
CA ASP A 52 6.33 -0.02 7.79
C ASP A 52 7.33 0.23 6.65
N ILE A 53 6.84 0.63 5.46
CA ILE A 53 7.70 1.05 4.34
C ILE A 53 8.51 2.28 4.72
N ASP A 54 7.88 3.31 5.32
CA ASP A 54 8.58 4.51 5.79
C ASP A 54 9.75 4.16 6.73
N LYS A 55 9.51 3.28 7.71
CA LYS A 55 10.56 2.79 8.61
C LYS A 55 11.67 2.05 7.87
N LYS A 56 11.33 1.21 6.89
CA LYS A 56 12.31 0.45 6.10
C LYS A 56 13.15 1.35 5.19
N VAL A 57 12.56 2.38 4.58
CA VAL A 57 13.29 3.38 3.79
C VAL A 57 14.22 4.20 4.66
N LEU A 58 13.77 4.66 5.84
CA LEU A 58 14.60 5.41 6.79
C LEU A 58 15.80 4.59 7.30
N ASN A 59 15.62 3.28 7.46
CA ASN A 59 16.67 2.35 7.88
C ASN A 59 17.51 1.78 6.71
N ASN A 60 17.33 2.28 5.48
CA ASN A 60 18.02 1.81 4.26
C ASN A 60 17.82 0.30 3.96
N ILE A 61 16.73 -0.30 4.45
CA ILE A 61 16.32 -1.67 4.12
C ILE A 61 15.68 -1.70 2.72
N ILE A 62 14.86 -0.69 2.40
CA ILE A 62 14.38 -0.42 1.04
C ILE A 62 15.18 0.77 0.53
N ASN A 63 16.07 0.54 -0.43
CA ASN A 63 17.03 1.53 -0.92
C ASN A 63 16.94 1.79 -2.43
N ASN A 64 16.02 1.14 -3.13
CA ASN A 64 15.72 1.32 -4.55
C ASN A 64 14.26 0.91 -4.83
N THR A 65 13.81 1.08 -6.08
CA THR A 65 12.43 0.77 -6.49
C THR A 65 12.17 -0.73 -6.52
N GLU A 66 13.16 -1.52 -6.88
CA GLU A 66 13.11 -2.98 -6.93
C GLU A 66 12.89 -3.59 -5.54
N ASP A 67 13.56 -3.08 -4.51
CA ASP A 67 13.37 -3.49 -3.11
C ASP A 67 11.92 -3.23 -2.66
N LEU A 68 11.34 -2.09 -3.07
CA LEU A 68 9.96 -1.74 -2.77
C LEU A 68 8.97 -2.67 -3.49
N ILE A 69 9.23 -2.98 -4.76
CA ILE A 69 8.44 -3.94 -5.54
C ILE A 69 8.53 -5.34 -4.92
N GLU A 70 9.73 -5.80 -4.56
CA GLU A 70 9.94 -7.08 -3.89
C GLU A 70 9.18 -7.13 -2.55
N TYR A 71 9.25 -6.05 -1.78
CA TYR A 71 8.51 -5.91 -0.54
C TYR A 71 6.99 -6.06 -0.76
N PHE A 72 6.42 -5.36 -1.74
CA PHE A 72 5.02 -5.50 -2.10
C PHE A 72 4.64 -6.92 -2.54
N MET A 73 5.47 -7.55 -3.38
CA MET A 73 5.24 -8.93 -3.83
C MET A 73 5.28 -9.93 -2.67
N ASN A 74 6.20 -9.75 -1.72
CA ASN A 74 6.28 -10.58 -0.52
C ASN A 74 5.09 -10.36 0.41
N PHE A 75 4.61 -9.12 0.54
CA PHE A 75 3.38 -8.82 1.27
C PHE A 75 2.15 -9.49 0.62
N CYS A 76 2.03 -9.47 -0.71
CA CYS A 76 0.97 -10.20 -1.42
C CYS A 76 1.00 -11.71 -1.14
N LYS A 77 2.18 -12.33 -1.10
CA LYS A 77 2.34 -13.75 -0.71
C LYS A 77 1.90 -13.99 0.73
N TYR A 78 2.28 -13.11 1.66
CA TYR A 78 1.86 -13.16 3.06
C TYR A 78 0.33 -13.06 3.19
N LEU A 79 -0.31 -12.13 2.47
CA LEU A 79 -1.76 -12.01 2.44
C LEU A 79 -2.41 -13.31 1.94
N TYR A 80 -1.85 -13.91 0.89
CA TYR A 80 -2.36 -15.18 0.37
C TYR A 80 -2.23 -16.33 1.37
N ALA A 81 -1.13 -16.40 2.13
CA ALA A 81 -0.88 -17.46 3.10
C ALA A 81 -1.80 -17.37 4.34
N ASN A 82 -2.02 -16.16 4.88
CA ASN A 82 -2.74 -15.97 6.14
C ASN A 82 -4.25 -15.83 5.99
N TYR A 83 -4.73 -15.42 4.81
CA TYR A 83 -6.15 -15.19 4.55
C TYR A 83 -6.71 -16.15 3.48
N LYS A 84 -6.10 -17.33 3.30
CA LYS A 84 -6.44 -18.32 2.26
C LYS A 84 -7.85 -18.91 2.39
N ASN A 85 -8.39 -18.95 3.61
CA ASN A 85 -9.66 -19.62 3.94
C ASN A 85 -10.84 -18.65 4.16
N GLU A 86 -10.60 -17.34 4.21
CA GLU A 86 -11.65 -16.33 4.18
C GLU A 86 -11.85 -15.92 2.71
N GLN A 87 -13.03 -16.19 2.14
CA GLN A 87 -13.35 -15.89 0.76
C GLN A 87 -13.14 -14.40 0.41
N ASN A 88 -11.97 -14.16 -0.16
CA ASN A 88 -11.59 -13.36 -1.33
C ASN A 88 -11.89 -11.85 -1.43
N ASP A 89 -12.98 -11.29 -0.90
CA ASP A 89 -13.33 -9.92 -1.31
C ASP A 89 -12.50 -8.84 -0.58
N LYS A 90 -12.25 -9.03 0.72
CA LYS A 90 -11.49 -8.06 1.55
C LYS A 90 -10.03 -7.90 1.12
N THR A 91 -9.36 -8.98 0.70
CA THR A 91 -7.95 -8.93 0.26
C THR A 91 -7.79 -8.69 -1.24
N LYS A 92 -8.86 -8.84 -2.03
CA LYS A 92 -8.83 -8.61 -3.48
C LYS A 92 -8.55 -7.15 -3.82
N ILE A 93 -9.31 -6.22 -3.23
CA ILE A 93 -9.10 -4.77 -3.44
C ILE A 93 -7.67 -4.38 -3.08
N LEU A 94 -7.15 -4.88 -1.96
CA LEU A 94 -5.78 -4.61 -1.52
C LEU A 94 -4.73 -5.14 -2.51
N LYS A 95 -4.90 -6.38 -3.00
CA LYS A 95 -3.98 -6.98 -3.99
C LYS A 95 -4.03 -6.23 -5.32
N GLU A 96 -5.22 -5.92 -5.81
CA GLU A 96 -5.42 -5.15 -7.05
C GLU A 96 -4.70 -3.79 -6.95
N HIS A 97 -4.84 -3.10 -5.81
CA HIS A 97 -4.13 -1.85 -5.57
C HIS A 97 -2.61 -2.04 -5.52
N ILE A 98 -2.10 -3.07 -4.83
CA ILE A 98 -0.67 -3.36 -4.80
C ILE A 98 -0.12 -3.62 -6.21
N PHE A 99 -0.82 -4.43 -7.03
CA PHE A 99 -0.38 -4.71 -8.39
C PHE A 99 -0.41 -3.48 -9.28
N TYR A 100 -1.44 -2.63 -9.15
CA TYR A 100 -1.50 -1.34 -9.83
C TYR A 100 -0.30 -0.45 -9.46
N VAL A 101 0.04 -0.38 -8.17
CA VAL A 101 1.21 0.37 -7.68
C VAL A 101 2.52 -0.21 -8.25
N ILE A 102 2.68 -1.53 -8.28
CA ILE A 102 3.86 -2.19 -8.85
C ILE A 102 4.01 -1.84 -10.33
N GLU A 103 2.94 -1.97 -11.12
CA GLU A 103 2.96 -1.65 -12.56
C GLU A 103 3.32 -0.18 -12.79
N TRP A 104 2.75 0.73 -12.00
CA TRP A 104 3.09 2.14 -12.04
C TRP A 104 4.55 2.40 -11.68
N LEU A 105 5.08 1.77 -10.62
CA LEU A 105 6.48 1.88 -10.23
C LEU A 105 7.43 1.44 -11.35
N GLN A 106 7.17 0.27 -11.95
CA GLN A 106 7.95 -0.28 -13.06
C GLN A 106 7.94 0.60 -14.31
N THR A 107 6.91 1.42 -14.48
CA THR A 107 6.76 2.32 -15.63
C THR A 107 7.45 3.67 -15.41
N ASN A 108 7.55 4.14 -14.16
CA ASN A 108 7.91 5.52 -13.85
C ASN A 108 9.27 5.71 -13.15
N PHE A 109 9.89 4.64 -12.65
CA PHE A 109 11.16 4.69 -11.90
C PHE A 109 12.09 3.55 -12.32
#